data_AF-A0A9E1YSM6-F1
#
_entry.id   AF-A0A9E1YSM6-F1
#
_cell.length_a   1.000
_cell.length_b   1.000
_cell.length_c   1.000
_cell.angle_alpha   90.00
_cell.angle_beta   90.00
_cell.angle_gamma   90.00
#
_symmetry.space_group_name_H-M   'P 1'
#
loop_
_entity.id
_entity.type
_entity.pdbx_description
1 polymer ?
#
loop_
_entity_poly.entity_id
_entity_poly.type
_entity_poly.pdbx_seq_one_letter_code
_entity_poly.pdbx_strand_id
1 'polypeptide(L)'
;MAGTLIVIGAGDVAMKMVQGLLHQERLDRLVLTNIRTDRLRDHADMLASAHGIPIDLIELDGCNHRDVTRVLRDANPDLVLQAASLFGPWAVIGSDHPVIRHLS
;
A
#
# COMPACT_ATOMS: atom_id res chain seq x y z
N MET A 1 5.19 -16.57 14.64
CA MET A 1 4.13 -15.56 14.55
C MET A 1 4.30 -14.84 13.24
N ALA A 2 3.21 -14.67 12.51
CA ALA A 2 3.15 -13.77 11.39
C ALA A 2 2.89 -12.34 11.93
N GLY A 3 3.08 -11.31 11.10
CA GLY A 3 3.05 -9.91 11.52
C GLY A 3 1.89 -9.11 10.93
N THR A 4 1.68 -7.91 11.44
CA THR A 4 0.78 -6.90 10.85
C THR A 4 1.56 -5.99 9.91
N LEU A 5 1.15 -5.96 8.64
CA LEU A 5 1.65 -4.99 7.67
C LEU A 5 0.68 -3.83 7.55
N ILE A 6 1.19 -2.60 7.63
CA ILE A 6 0.46 -1.41 7.16
C ILE A 6 1.10 -0.85 5.90
N VAL A 7 0.25 -0.46 4.95
CA VAL A 7 0.65 0.20 3.70
C VAL A 7 0.13 1.62 3.71
N ILE A 8 1.04 2.59 3.68
CA ILE A 8 0.72 4.00 3.48
C ILE A 8 0.81 4.31 1.99
N GLY A 9 -0.31 4.59 1.34
CA GLY A 9 -0.38 4.77 -0.11
C GLY A 9 -0.46 3.45 -0.89
N ALA A 10 -1.57 2.74 -0.73
CA ALA A 10 -1.85 1.49 -1.44
C ALA A 10 -2.17 1.74 -2.93
N GLY A 11 -1.14 2.03 -3.72
CA GLY A 11 -1.17 2.11 -5.20
C GLY A 11 -0.55 0.88 -5.87
N ASP A 12 -0.49 0.88 -7.20
CA ASP A 12 -0.09 -0.29 -8.01
C ASP A 12 1.22 -0.94 -7.56
N VAL A 13 2.27 -0.13 -7.35
CA VAL A 13 3.59 -0.62 -6.94
C VAL A 13 3.54 -1.24 -5.55
N ALA A 14 2.87 -0.57 -4.61
CA ALA A 14 2.70 -1.07 -3.25
C ALA A 14 1.98 -2.43 -3.28
N MET A 15 0.93 -2.56 -4.09
CA MET A 15 0.16 -3.79 -4.22
C MET A 15 0.99 -4.94 -4.78
N LYS A 16 1.96 -4.69 -5.67
CA LYS A 16 2.91 -5.73 -6.12
C LYS A 16 3.78 -6.24 -4.98
N MET A 17 4.26 -5.35 -4.12
CA MET A 17 5.04 -5.75 -2.94
C MET A 17 4.18 -6.52 -1.93
N VAL A 18 2.96 -6.04 -1.68
CA VAL A 18 1.98 -6.71 -0.81
C VAL A 18 1.68 -8.13 -1.28
N GLN A 19 1.42 -8.33 -2.58
CA GLN A 19 1.18 -9.67 -3.13
C GLN A 19 2.37 -10.61 -2.89
N GLY A 20 3.61 -10.12 -3.06
CA GLY A 20 4.80 -10.89 -2.75
C GLY A 20 4.89 -11.29 -1.27
N LEU A 21 4.55 -10.37 -0.35
CA LEU A 21 4.55 -10.64 1.09
C LEU A 21 3.42 -11.59 1.53
N LEU A 22 2.23 -11.46 0.94
CA LEU A 22 1.11 -12.38 1.17
C LEU A 22 1.47 -13.81 0.77
N HIS A 23 2.20 -13.98 -0.34
CA HIS A 23 2.65 -15.30 -0.82
C HIS A 23 3.69 -15.97 0.10
N GLN A 24 4.30 -15.24 1.03
CA GLN A 24 5.20 -15.81 2.02
C GLN A 24 4.47 -16.38 3.23
N GLU A 25 3.16 -16.15 3.37
CA GLU A 25 2.34 -16.61 4.50
C GLU A 25 2.87 -16.12 5.86
N ARG A 26 3.43 -14.90 5.89
CA ARG A 26 4.02 -14.27 7.08
C ARG A 26 3.21 -13.11 7.63
N LEU A 27 2.00 -12.89 7.13
CA LEU A 27 1.12 -11.81 7.55
C LEU A 27 -0.13 -12.37 8.22
N ASP A 28 -0.44 -11.89 9.43
CA ASP A 28 -1.68 -12.22 10.15
C ASP A 28 -2.76 -11.16 9.88
N ARG A 29 -2.34 -9.97 9.44
CA ARG A 29 -3.21 -8.84 9.17
C ARG A 29 -2.56 -7.89 8.17
N LEU A 30 -3.38 -7.31 7.30
CA LEU A 30 -2.97 -6.26 6.38
C LEU A 30 -3.86 -5.02 6.57
N VAL A 31 -3.25 -3.86 6.69
CA VAL A 31 -3.95 -2.57 6.73
C VAL A 31 -3.53 -1.78 5.49
N LEU A 32 -4.45 -1.55 4.57
CA LEU A 32 -4.22 -0.76 3.36
C LEU A 32 -4.79 0.63 3.57
N THR A 33 -3.96 1.64 3.32
CA THR A 33 -4.38 3.03 3.45
C THR A 33 -4.15 3.81 2.16
N ASN A 34 -5.10 4.66 1.80
CA ASN A 34 -5.04 5.52 0.63
C ASN A 34 -5.99 6.71 0.81
N ILE A 35 -5.85 7.79 0.06
CA ILE A 35 -6.72 8.98 0.16
C ILE A 35 -8.17 8.60 -0.17
N ARG A 36 -8.37 7.62 -1.08
CA ARG A 36 -9.66 7.04 -1.42
C ARG A 36 -9.54 5.53 -1.50
N THR A 37 -10.49 4.81 -0.93
CA THR A 37 -10.44 3.33 -0.86
C THR A 37 -11.49 2.64 -1.73
N ASP A 38 -12.37 3.40 -2.39
CA ASP A 38 -13.43 2.91 -3.27
C ASP A 38 -12.90 1.91 -4.31
N ARG A 39 -11.78 2.27 -4.96
CA ARG A 39 -11.15 1.42 -5.99
C ARG A 39 -10.33 0.24 -5.44
N LEU A 40 -10.11 0.20 -4.13
CA LEU A 40 -9.33 -0.85 -3.47
C LEU A 40 -10.20 -1.96 -2.89
N ARG A 41 -11.51 -1.72 -2.73
CA ARG A 41 -12.42 -2.63 -2.03
C ARG A 41 -12.48 -4.02 -2.65
N ASP A 42 -12.82 -4.11 -3.93
CA ASP A 42 -12.93 -5.41 -4.62
C ASP A 42 -11.60 -6.17 -4.63
N HIS A 43 -10.48 -5.45 -4.77
CA HIS A 43 -9.15 -6.04 -4.72
C HIS A 43 -8.81 -6.56 -3.31
N ALA A 44 -9.12 -5.78 -2.26
CA ALA A 44 -8.93 -6.21 -0.88
C ALA A 44 -9.78 -7.44 -0.55
N ASP A 45 -11.05 -7.47 -0.94
CA ASP A 45 -11.93 -8.63 -0.73
C ASP A 45 -11.39 -9.88 -1.45
N MET A 46 -10.90 -9.71 -2.68
CA MET A 46 -10.24 -10.79 -3.41
C MET A 46 -9.00 -11.32 -2.68
N LEU A 47 -8.11 -10.43 -2.20
CA LEU A 47 -6.89 -10.83 -1.49
C LEU A 47 -7.20 -11.49 -0.15
N ALA A 48 -8.18 -10.96 0.59
CA ALA A 48 -8.63 -11.52 1.86
C ALA A 48 -9.17 -12.95 1.66
N SER A 49 -9.96 -13.15 0.60
CA SER A 49 -10.47 -14.48 0.21
C SER A 49 -9.34 -15.44 -0.22
N ALA A 50 -8.39 -14.96 -1.03
CA ALA A 50 -7.31 -15.79 -1.57
C ALA A 50 -6.28 -16.23 -0.52
N HIS A 51 -6.01 -15.38 0.48
CA HIS A 51 -4.97 -15.61 1.48
C HIS A 51 -5.52 -15.93 2.87
N GLY A 52 -6.83 -15.79 3.09
CA GLY A 52 -7.47 -16.09 4.38
C GLY A 52 -7.08 -15.16 5.52
N ILE A 53 -6.63 -13.93 5.23
CA ILE A 53 -6.22 -12.94 6.24
C ILE A 53 -7.17 -11.73 6.26
N PRO A 54 -7.38 -11.09 7.43
CA PRO A 54 -8.10 -9.83 7.51
C PRO A 54 -7.34 -8.71 6.79
N ILE A 55 -8.07 -7.96 5.97
CA ILE A 55 -7.58 -6.76 5.28
C ILE A 55 -8.46 -5.57 5.64
N ASP A 56 -7.87 -4.60 6.35
CA ASP A 56 -8.55 -3.35 6.70
C ASP A 56 -8.27 -2.28 5.64
N LEU A 57 -9.31 -1.56 5.22
CA LEU A 57 -9.19 -0.38 4.38
C LEU A 57 -9.41 0.88 5.21
N ILE A 58 -8.42 1.77 5.21
CA ILE A 58 -8.49 3.04 5.94
C ILE A 58 -8.26 4.19 4.96
N GLU A 59 -9.23 5.09 4.84
CA GLU A 59 -9.00 6.35 4.13
C GLU A 59 -8.04 7.24 4.93
N LEU A 60 -6.90 7.57 4.33
CA LEU A 60 -5.81 8.30 4.98
C LEU A 60 -5.03 9.12 3.94
N ASP A 61 -4.91 10.42 4.21
CA ASP A 61 -3.90 11.25 3.56
C ASP A 61 -2.56 11.10 4.30
N GLY A 62 -1.56 10.55 3.60
CA GLY A 62 -0.20 10.37 4.14
C GLY A 62 0.51 11.67 4.51
N CYS A 63 0.04 12.83 4.05
CA CYS A 63 0.56 14.14 4.44
C CYS A 63 0.03 14.61 5.81
N ASN A 64 -1.08 14.06 6.28
CA ASN A 64 -1.67 14.41 7.56
C ASN A 64 -1.02 13.60 8.70
N HIS A 65 0.00 14.20 9.32
CA HIS A 65 0.83 13.56 10.34
C HIS A 65 0.04 13.08 11.56
N ARG A 66 -1.01 13.80 11.95
CA ARG A 66 -1.84 13.44 13.11
C ARG A 66 -2.59 12.14 12.84
N ASP A 67 -3.20 12.04 11.66
CA ASP A 67 -3.98 10.85 11.30
C ASP A 67 -3.07 9.65 11.05
N VAL A 68 -1.90 9.86 10.40
CA VAL A 68 -0.89 8.81 10.25
C VAL A 68 -0.43 8.28 11.61
N THR A 69 -0.13 9.18 12.56
CA THR A 69 0.30 8.78 13.91
C THR A 69 -0.77 7.99 14.64
N ARG A 70 -2.04 8.40 14.53
CA ARG A 70 -3.17 7.67 15.11
C ARG A 70 -3.26 6.27 14.51
N VAL A 71 -3.28 6.16 13.18
CA VAL A 71 -3.41 4.89 12.48
C VAL A 71 -2.26 3.94 12.81
N LEU A 72 -1.02 4.43 12.85
CA LEU A 72 0.14 3.62 13.24
C LEU A 72 0.03 3.10 14.67
N ARG A 73 -0.47 3.92 15.60
CA ARG A 73 -0.69 3.51 17.00
C ARG A 73 -1.79 2.47 17.11
N ASP A 74 -2.92 2.68 16.43
CA ASP A 74 -4.09 1.81 16.53
C ASP A 74 -3.85 0.46 15.83
N ALA A 75 -3.13 0.47 14.70
CA ALA A 75 -2.80 -0.74 13.96
C ALA A 75 -1.64 -1.54 14.60
N ASN A 76 -0.74 -0.85 15.33
CA ASN A 76 0.47 -1.43 15.94
C ASN A 76 1.23 -2.38 14.98
N PRO A 77 1.68 -1.88 13.81
CA PRO A 77 2.25 -2.73 12.77
C PRO A 77 3.65 -3.23 13.11
N ASP A 78 3.97 -4.45 12.67
CA ASP A 78 5.33 -5.01 12.70
C ASP A 78 6.17 -4.52 11.51
N LEU A 79 5.48 -4.14 10.42
CA LEU A 79 6.11 -3.61 9.21
C LEU A 79 5.26 -2.45 8.65
N VAL A 80 5.95 -1.36 8.29
CA VAL A 80 5.37 -0.24 7.57
C VAL A 80 5.92 -0.22 6.16
N LEU A 81 5.05 -0.31 5.16
CA LEU A 81 5.36 -0.03 3.77
C LEU A 81 4.91 1.40 3.42
N GLN A 82 5.85 2.32 3.31
CA GLN A 82 5.59 3.68 2.86
C GLN A 82 5.71 3.77 1.33
N ALA A 83 4.57 3.95 0.66
CA ALA A 83 4.45 4.01 -0.78
C ALA A 83 3.55 5.16 -1.28
N ALA A 84 3.22 6.13 -0.41
CA ALA A 84 2.50 7.35 -0.78
C ALA A 84 3.44 8.34 -1.49
N SER A 85 3.86 7.99 -2.71
CA SER A 85 4.65 8.88 -3.54
C SER A 85 3.77 9.95 -4.19
N LEU A 86 4.24 11.20 -4.18
CA LEU A 86 3.68 12.28 -5.00
C LEU A 86 3.88 12.04 -6.51
N PHE A 87 4.91 11.26 -6.84
CA PHE A 87 5.28 10.96 -8.22
C PHE A 87 5.26 9.45 -8.44
N GLY A 88 4.28 8.98 -9.21
CA GLY A 88 4.25 7.59 -9.62
C GLY A 88 5.36 7.29 -10.64
N PRO A 89 5.86 6.04 -10.72
CA PRO A 89 6.82 5.65 -11.76
C PRO A 89 6.28 5.89 -13.18
N TRP A 90 4.95 5.93 -13.31
CA TRP A 90 4.24 6.24 -14.55
C TRP A 90 4.41 7.69 -15.01
N ALA A 91 4.79 8.62 -14.13
CA ALA A 91 5.05 10.02 -14.50
C ALA A 91 6.22 10.19 -15.49
N VAL A 92 7.08 9.18 -15.59
CA VAL A 92 8.23 9.13 -16.50
C VAL A 92 7.84 8.53 -17.86
N ILE A 93 6.81 7.67 -17.91
CA ILE A 93 6.39 7.01 -19.15
C ILE A 93 5.67 8.04 -20.04
N GLY A 94 6.19 8.23 -21.25
CA GLY A 94 5.64 9.20 -22.21
C GLY A 94 5.96 10.67 -21.89
N SER A 95 6.86 10.93 -20.94
CA SER A 95 7.32 12.28 -20.64
C SER A 95 8.55 12.62 -21.49
N ASP A 96 8.48 13.74 -22.22
CA ASP A 96 9.59 14.27 -23.04
C ASP A 96 10.59 15.11 -22.22
N HIS A 97 10.60 14.97 -20.89
CA HIS A 97 11.46 15.80 -20.04
C HIS A 97 12.95 15.52 -20.37
N PRO A 98 13.80 16.55 -20.59
CA PRO A 98 15.16 16.39 -21.13
C PRO A 98 16.13 15.58 -20.26
N VAL A 99 15.78 15.36 -18.98
CA VAL A 99 16.55 14.52 -18.05
C VAL A 99 16.16 13.03 -18.12
N ILE A 100 14.99 12.72 -18.67
CA ILE A 100 14.52 11.34 -18.82
C ILE A 100 15.28 10.72 -19.97
N ARG A 101 16.13 9.75 -19.64
CA ARG A 101 16.77 8.88 -20.62
C ARG A 101 15.99 7.60 -20.66
N HIS A 102 15.17 7.41 -21.70
CA HIS A 102 14.59 6.10 -21.96
C HIS A 102 15.75 5.11 -22.13
N LEU A 103 15.66 3.95 -21.47
CA LEU A 103 16.52 2.82 -21.82
C LEU A 103 16.07 2.38 -23.21
N SER A 104 16.77 2.86 -24.24
CA SER A 104 16.67 2.41 -25.62
C SER A 104 16.98 0.93 -25.73
#